data_AF-A0A4Z2D4W9-F1
#
_entry.id   AF-A0A4Z2D4W9-F1
#
_cell.length_a   1.000
_cell.length_b   1.000
_cell.length_c   1.000
_cell.angle_alpha   90.00
_cell.angle_beta   90.00
_cell.angle_gamma   90.00
#
_symmetry.space_group_name_H-M   'P 1'
#
loop_
_entity.id
_entity.type
_entity.pdbx_description
1 polymer ?
#
loop_
_entity_poly.entity_id
_entity_poly.type
_entity_poly.pdbx_seq_one_letter_code
_entity_poly.pdbx_strand_id
1 'polypeptide(L)'
;MLAFAILLCIVGILNESSSMECYVCRNQEGNKDKCIKTTMQCLEDEHSCITNISYTVPPYWSPMGERTHFLWKACISTEECERQKEIAGKTCQREWYMDWRCVECCQGELCNYYATLSSYRVYLNKNLMILITFPLIVYQLFELFN
;
A
#
# COMPACT_ATOMS: atom_id res chain seq x y z
N MET A 1 -19.25 -11.36 36.34
CA MET A 1 -18.99 -11.96 35.00
C MET A 1 -19.24 -10.96 33.86
N LEU A 2 -20.41 -10.31 33.78
CA LEU A 2 -20.71 -9.29 32.74
C LEU A 2 -19.70 -8.12 32.67
N ALA A 3 -19.32 -7.54 33.82
CA ALA A 3 -18.35 -6.44 33.86
C ALA A 3 -16.96 -6.84 33.34
N PHE A 4 -16.57 -8.11 33.52
CA PHE A 4 -15.30 -8.64 33.05
C PHE A 4 -15.30 -8.85 31.53
N ALA A 5 -16.43 -9.29 30.97
CA ALA A 5 -16.62 -9.41 29.52
C ALA A 5 -16.62 -8.03 28.82
N ILE A 6 -17.26 -7.02 29.43
CA ILE A 6 -17.25 -5.64 28.92
C ILE A 6 -15.83 -5.05 28.92
N LEU A 7 -15.07 -5.28 30.00
CA LEU A 7 -13.68 -4.82 30.11
C LEU A 7 -12.78 -5.47 29.03
N LEU A 8 -12.94 -6.77 28.79
CA LEU A 8 -12.20 -7.48 27.73
C LEU A 8 -12.54 -6.98 26.32
N CYS A 9 -13.82 -6.68 26.06
CA CYS A 9 -14.24 -6.07 24.79
C CYS A 9 -13.64 -4.67 24.60
N ILE A 10 -13.64 -3.83 25.63
CA ILE A 10 -13.05 -2.47 25.57
C ILE A 10 -11.54 -2.55 25.30
N VAL A 11 -10.82 -3.41 26.01
CA VAL A 11 -9.36 -3.59 25.82
C VAL A 11 -9.03 -4.14 24.42
N GLY A 12 -9.89 -4.99 23.85
CA GLY A 12 -9.72 -5.51 22.49
C GLY A 12 -9.91 -4.46 21.38
N ILE A 13 -10.62 -3.36 21.63
CA ILE A 13 -10.86 -2.29 20.65
C ILE A 13 -9.74 -1.24 20.69
N LEU A 14 -9.00 -1.13 21.80
CA LEU A 14 -8.06 -0.03 22.05
C LEU A 14 -6.65 -0.21 21.44
N ASN A 15 -6.37 -1.28 20.69
CA ASN A 15 -5.01 -1.58 20.23
C ASN A 15 -4.95 -1.93 18.74
N GLU A 16 -5.02 -0.91 17.88
CA GLU A 16 -4.47 -0.98 16.52
C GLU A 16 -3.66 0.30 16.24
N SER A 17 -2.49 0.44 16.86
CA SER A 17 -1.47 1.37 16.35
C SER A 17 -0.57 0.60 15.37
N SER A 18 -1.04 0.40 14.14
CA SER A 18 -0.13 -0.07 13.08
C SER A 18 0.63 1.13 12.54
N SER A 19 1.89 1.24 12.92
CA SER A 19 2.79 2.11 12.19
C SER A 19 3.00 1.49 10.82
N MET A 20 2.71 2.23 9.74
CA MET A 20 2.71 1.66 8.39
C MET A 20 4.14 1.42 7.88
N GLU A 21 4.42 0.25 7.29
CA GLU A 21 5.69 -0.01 6.57
C GLU A 21 5.51 -0.09 5.05
N CYS A 22 6.53 0.36 4.30
CA CYS A 22 6.60 0.26 2.85
C CYS A 22 7.92 -0.35 2.38
N TYR A 23 7.92 -1.02 1.23
CA TYR A 23 9.17 -1.33 0.53
C TYR A 23 9.81 -0.05 -0.02
N VAL A 24 11.14 0.03 0.06
CA VAL A 24 11.90 1.21 -0.34
C VAL A 24 13.12 0.87 -1.19
N CYS A 25 13.28 1.63 -2.26
CA CYS A 25 14.42 1.52 -3.15
C CYS A 25 14.57 2.79 -3.98
N ARG A 26 15.76 3.02 -4.52
CA ARG A 26 16.03 4.15 -5.41
C ARG A 26 16.72 3.66 -6.67
N ASN A 27 16.18 4.07 -7.82
CA ASN A 27 16.73 3.84 -9.15
C ASN A 27 17.23 2.40 -9.37
N GLN A 28 16.42 1.42 -8.96
CA GLN A 28 16.74 0.01 -9.15
C GLN A 28 16.18 -0.47 -10.47
N GLU A 29 16.97 -1.22 -11.23
CA GLU A 29 16.48 -1.85 -12.43
C GLU A 29 15.50 -2.99 -12.08
N GLY A 30 14.24 -2.85 -12.49
CA GLY A 30 13.19 -3.81 -12.21
C GLY A 30 12.77 -3.92 -10.74
N ASN A 31 11.76 -4.75 -10.49
CA ASN A 31 11.25 -5.02 -9.14
C ASN A 31 11.99 -6.17 -8.47
N LYS A 32 13.27 -5.95 -8.15
CA LYS A 32 14.15 -6.96 -7.52
C LYS A 32 15.00 -6.34 -6.41
N ASP A 33 15.71 -7.19 -5.70
CA ASP A 33 16.65 -6.82 -4.65
C ASP A 33 16.07 -5.82 -3.64
N LYS A 34 16.62 -4.61 -3.57
CA LYS A 34 16.20 -3.60 -2.58
C LYS A 34 14.69 -3.33 -2.68
N CYS A 35 14.10 -3.32 -3.87
CA CYS A 35 12.67 -3.02 -4.06
C CYS A 35 11.71 -4.09 -3.51
N ILE A 36 12.20 -5.27 -3.10
CA ILE A 36 11.41 -6.36 -2.52
C ILE A 36 12.02 -6.92 -1.21
N LYS A 37 13.16 -6.40 -0.76
CA LYS A 37 13.88 -6.86 0.45
C LYS A 37 14.07 -5.76 1.48
N THR A 38 14.05 -4.50 1.08
CA THR A 38 14.30 -3.37 1.98
C THR A 38 12.98 -2.67 2.28
N THR A 39 12.65 -2.57 3.56
CA THR A 39 11.47 -1.87 4.06
C THR A 39 11.89 -0.70 4.94
N MET A 40 10.99 0.25 5.14
CA MET A 40 11.13 1.26 6.18
C MET A 40 9.78 1.56 6.83
N GLN A 41 9.85 1.92 8.11
CA GLN A 41 8.74 2.46 8.85
C GLN A 41 8.43 3.88 8.35
N CYS A 42 7.19 4.13 7.97
CA CYS A 42 6.73 5.44 7.55
C CYS A 42 6.54 6.40 8.74
N LEU A 43 6.66 7.69 8.46
CA LEU A 43 6.38 8.75 9.44
C LEU A 43 4.88 8.87 9.74
N GLU A 44 4.55 9.59 10.81
CA GLU A 44 3.16 9.79 11.25
C GLU A 44 2.28 10.47 10.19
N ASP A 45 2.84 11.27 9.29
CA ASP A 45 2.13 11.97 8.20
C ASP A 45 2.18 11.21 6.86
N GLU A 46 2.88 10.08 6.81
CA GLU A 46 3.06 9.26 5.62
C GLU A 46 2.13 8.05 5.63
N HIS A 47 0.94 8.24 5.05
CA HIS A 47 -0.13 7.22 5.05
C HIS A 47 -0.29 6.47 3.73
N SER A 48 0.68 6.59 2.80
CA SER A 48 0.70 5.84 1.55
C SER A 48 2.11 5.34 1.19
N CYS A 49 2.18 4.22 0.49
CA CYS A 49 3.38 3.81 -0.22
C CYS A 49 3.30 4.28 -1.67
N ILE A 50 4.40 4.82 -2.19
CA ILE A 50 4.56 5.16 -3.60
C ILE A 50 5.46 4.15 -4.30
N THR A 51 5.11 3.79 -5.53
CA THR A 51 5.98 3.11 -6.49
C THR A 51 5.99 3.91 -7.78
N ASN A 52 7.17 4.37 -8.18
CA ASN A 52 7.35 5.09 -9.42
C ASN A 52 8.22 4.26 -10.36
N ILE A 53 7.73 4.12 -11.59
CA ILE A 53 8.24 3.21 -12.60
C ILE A 53 8.57 4.07 -13.79
N SER A 54 9.85 4.18 -14.09
CA SER A 54 10.36 4.86 -15.28
C SER A 54 10.83 3.83 -16.27
N TYR A 55 10.48 3.98 -17.53
CA TYR A 55 11.02 3.19 -18.62
C TYR A 55 11.80 4.13 -19.52
N THR A 56 13.12 3.97 -19.52
CA THR A 56 14.04 4.90 -20.19
C THR A 56 15.36 4.19 -20.48
N VAL A 57 16.20 4.81 -21.31
CA VAL A 57 17.56 4.34 -21.58
C VAL A 57 18.43 4.65 -20.36
N PRO A 58 19.18 3.68 -19.80
CA PRO A 58 20.00 3.97 -18.64
C PRO A 58 21.12 4.98 -18.97
N PRO A 59 21.50 5.84 -18.02
CA PRO A 59 22.36 7.01 -18.27
C PRO A 59 23.80 6.70 -18.70
N TYR A 60 24.23 5.44 -18.65
CA TYR A 60 25.59 4.99 -18.98
C TYR A 60 25.71 4.34 -20.37
N TRP A 61 24.66 4.36 -21.19
CA TRP A 61 24.63 3.66 -22.49
C TRP A 61 24.61 4.59 -23.69
N SER A 62 25.13 4.07 -24.82
CA SER A 62 25.22 4.75 -26.12
C SER A 62 23.82 5.06 -26.69
N PRO A 63 23.70 5.92 -27.74
CA PRO A 63 22.42 6.37 -28.31
C PRO A 63 21.43 5.28 -28.79
N MET A 64 21.84 4.00 -28.75
CA MET A 64 21.08 2.82 -29.14
C MET A 64 20.82 1.86 -27.96
N GLY A 65 21.01 2.30 -26.71
CA GLY A 65 20.79 1.47 -25.53
C GLY A 65 19.34 0.98 -25.42
N GLU A 66 19.17 -0.28 -25.04
CA GLU A 66 17.84 -0.81 -24.75
C GLU A 66 17.24 -0.09 -23.53
N ARG A 67 15.95 0.24 -23.62
CA ARG A 67 15.19 0.79 -22.51
C ARG A 67 14.93 -0.30 -21.49
N THR A 68 14.99 0.05 -20.21
CA THR A 68 14.67 -0.86 -19.12
C THR A 68 13.84 -0.13 -18.07
N HIS A 69 13.26 -0.91 -17.16
CA HIS A 69 12.43 -0.39 -16.08
C HIS A 69 13.31 0.00 -14.90
N PHE A 70 13.16 1.22 -14.42
CA PHE A 70 13.75 1.72 -13.19
C PHE A 70 12.69 2.05 -12.17
N LEU A 71 12.83 1.51 -10.97
CA LEU A 71 11.90 1.67 -9.87
C LEU A 71 12.51 2.51 -8.76
N TRP A 72 11.68 3.36 -8.19
CA TRP A 72 11.88 3.86 -6.84
C TRP A 72 10.60 3.72 -6.03
N LYS A 73 10.76 3.43 -4.74
CA LYS A 73 9.68 3.20 -3.80
C LYS A 73 9.97 3.93 -2.50
N ALA A 74 8.93 4.46 -1.86
CA ALA A 74 9.04 5.17 -0.59
C ALA A 74 7.71 5.19 0.18
N CYS A 75 7.77 5.63 1.43
CA CYS A 75 6.64 6.20 2.17
C CYS A 75 6.38 7.62 1.66
N ILE A 76 5.12 8.05 1.70
CA ILE A 76 4.70 9.38 1.27
C ILE A 76 3.33 9.73 1.86
N SER A 77 2.99 11.03 1.91
CA SER A 77 1.61 11.43 2.19
C SER A 77 0.68 11.04 1.05
N THR A 78 -0.57 10.74 1.37
CA THR A 78 -1.58 10.32 0.38
C THR A 78 -1.84 11.40 -0.67
N GLU A 79 -1.89 12.67 -0.24
CA GLU A 79 -2.09 13.81 -1.13
C GLU A 79 -0.95 13.94 -2.15
N GLU A 80 0.30 13.90 -1.67
CA GLU A 80 1.47 14.01 -2.55
C GLU A 80 1.57 12.81 -3.50
N CYS A 81 1.22 11.61 -3.04
CA CYS A 81 1.21 10.43 -3.90
C CYS A 81 0.24 10.60 -5.09
N GLU A 82 -1.00 10.99 -4.81
CA GLU A 82 -2.01 11.20 -5.86
C GLU A 82 -1.63 12.37 -6.78
N ARG A 83 -1.03 13.44 -6.25
CA ARG A 83 -0.48 14.53 -7.07
C ARG A 83 0.60 14.04 -8.03
N GLN A 84 1.55 13.23 -7.55
CA GLN A 84 2.60 12.64 -8.38
C GLN A 84 2.05 11.70 -9.44
N LYS A 85 1.01 10.94 -9.08
CA LYS A 85 0.28 10.05 -9.98
C LYS A 85 -0.45 10.79 -11.07
N GLU A 86 -1.11 11.90 -10.77
CA GLU A 86 -1.74 12.75 -11.78
C GLU A 86 -0.70 13.33 -12.76
N ILE A 87 0.42 13.85 -12.24
CA ILE A 87 1.50 14.38 -13.07
C ILE A 87 2.12 13.30 -13.96
N ALA A 88 2.38 12.11 -13.40
CA ALA A 88 2.91 10.97 -14.15
C ALA A 88 1.92 10.40 -15.16
N GLY A 89 0.62 10.45 -14.86
CA GLY A 89 -0.45 9.95 -15.73
C GLY A 89 -0.41 10.54 -17.14
N LYS A 90 0.07 11.78 -17.29
CA LYS A 90 0.26 12.46 -18.58
C LYS A 90 1.28 11.76 -19.50
N THR A 91 2.25 11.05 -18.92
CA THR A 91 3.30 10.33 -19.65
C THR A 91 3.28 8.81 -19.39
N CYS A 92 2.29 8.29 -18.66
CA CYS A 92 2.13 6.87 -18.37
C CYS A 92 1.42 6.13 -19.52
N GLN A 93 2.05 6.08 -20.70
CA GLN A 93 1.47 5.47 -21.90
C GLN A 93 1.92 4.02 -22.11
N ARG A 94 3.08 3.63 -21.57
CA ARG A 94 3.64 2.26 -21.60
C ARG A 94 3.98 1.71 -22.98
N GLU A 95 4.22 2.60 -23.94
CA GLU A 95 4.74 2.20 -25.24
C GLU A 95 6.22 1.82 -25.14
N TRP A 96 6.59 0.73 -25.79
CA TRP A 96 7.93 0.15 -25.69
C TRP A 96 9.04 0.98 -26.37
N TYR A 97 8.67 1.88 -27.30
CA TYR A 97 9.61 2.66 -28.11
C TYR A 97 9.86 4.07 -27.57
N MET A 98 9.13 4.50 -26.54
CA MET A 98 9.27 5.84 -25.98
C MET A 98 9.46 5.77 -24.47
N ASP A 99 10.00 6.87 -23.94
CA ASP A 99 10.18 6.99 -22.51
C ASP A 99 8.84 7.30 -21.84
N TRP A 100 8.56 6.61 -20.74
CA TRP A 100 7.34 6.83 -19.98
C TRP A 100 7.60 6.70 -18.49
N ARG A 101 6.71 7.30 -17.71
CA ARG A 101 6.74 7.24 -16.25
C ARG A 101 5.35 6.99 -15.71
N CYS A 102 5.21 5.99 -14.86
CA CYS A 102 3.99 5.67 -14.14
C CYS A 102 4.23 5.77 -12.63
N VAL A 103 3.18 6.13 -11.89
CA VAL A 103 3.20 6.17 -10.42
C VAL A 103 1.99 5.40 -9.91
N GLU A 104 2.24 4.54 -8.93
CA GLU A 104 1.25 3.74 -8.23
C GLU A 104 1.27 4.13 -6.74
N CYS A 105 0.08 4.28 -6.17
CA CYS A 105 -0.15 4.61 -4.78
C CYS A 105 -0.96 3.49 -4.13
N CYS A 106 -0.58 3.06 -2.94
CA CYS A 106 -1.35 2.11 -2.14
C CYS A 106 -1.27 2.44 -0.65
N GLN A 107 -2.25 1.96 0.12
CA GLN A 107 -2.28 2.09 1.57
C GLN A 107 -2.31 0.71 2.21
N GLY A 108 -1.62 0.58 3.35
CA GLY A 108 -1.52 -0.64 4.13
C GLY A 108 -0.09 -1.20 4.18
N GLU A 109 0.12 -2.11 5.12
CA GLU A 109 1.41 -2.77 5.37
C GLU A 109 1.99 -3.39 4.11
N LEU A 110 3.23 -2.98 3.77
CA LEU A 110 4.05 -3.53 2.70
C LEU A 110 3.30 -3.64 1.35
N CYS A 111 2.35 -2.72 1.13
CA CYS A 111 1.36 -2.82 0.07
C CYS A 111 1.96 -2.76 -1.34
N ASN A 112 3.16 -2.18 -1.46
CA ASN A 112 3.86 -1.89 -2.70
C ASN A 112 4.92 -2.95 -3.05
N TYR A 113 4.75 -4.22 -2.66
CA TYR A 113 5.66 -5.31 -3.02
C TYR A 113 5.84 -5.44 -4.54
N TYR A 114 4.73 -5.45 -5.28
CA TYR A 114 4.72 -5.51 -6.74
C TYR A 114 4.72 -4.11 -7.35
N ALA A 115 5.29 -3.99 -8.55
CA ALA A 115 5.05 -2.87 -9.46
C ALA A 115 3.97 -3.32 -10.46
N THR A 116 2.71 -3.27 -10.03
CA THR A 116 1.57 -3.79 -10.79
C THR A 116 0.73 -2.63 -11.29
N LEU A 117 0.77 -2.46 -12.60
CA LEU A 117 0.37 -1.23 -13.24
C LEU A 117 -1.14 -0.91 -13.30
N SER A 118 -1.95 -1.63 -12.52
CA SER A 118 -3.28 -1.22 -12.05
C SER A 118 -3.82 -2.36 -11.17
N SER A 119 -4.06 -2.11 -9.88
CA SER A 119 -4.75 -3.06 -9.00
C SER A 119 -5.70 -2.29 -8.11
N TYR A 120 -6.98 -2.61 -8.21
CA TYR A 120 -8.03 -2.10 -7.34
C TYR A 120 -7.98 -2.87 -6.02
N ARG A 121 -7.70 -2.19 -4.90
CA ARG A 121 -7.90 -2.76 -3.56
C ARG A 121 -9.37 -2.69 -3.22
N VAL A 122 -9.98 -3.85 -2.96
CA VAL A 122 -11.30 -3.93 -2.34
C VAL A 122 -11.10 -3.83 -0.83
N TYR A 123 -11.43 -2.68 -0.25
CA TYR A 123 -11.46 -2.54 1.20
C TYR A 123 -12.77 -3.13 1.73
N LEU A 124 -12.68 -4.23 2.47
CA LEU A 124 -13.80 -4.75 3.25
C LEU A 124 -14.08 -3.76 4.39
N ASN A 125 -15.28 -3.18 4.39
CA ASN A 125 -15.70 -2.22 5.40
C ASN A 125 -15.84 -2.93 6.76
N LYS A 126 -14.97 -2.59 7.73
CA LYS A 126 -14.99 -3.16 9.10
C LYS A 126 -16.37 -3.03 9.78
N ASN A 127 -17.12 -1.94 9.50
CA ASN A 127 -18.45 -1.74 10.07
C ASN A 127 -19.47 -2.77 9.56
N LEU A 128 -19.32 -3.26 8.33
CA LEU A 128 -20.18 -4.29 7.77
C LEU A 128 -19.97 -5.64 8.48
N MET A 129 -18.72 -5.97 8.80
CA MET A 129 -18.38 -7.19 9.55
C MET A 129 -18.99 -7.16 10.96
N ILE A 130 -18.89 -6.03 11.65
CA ILE A 130 -19.44 -5.85 13.01
C ILE A 130 -20.97 -6.03 13.01
N LEU A 131 -21.66 -5.51 12.00
CA LEU A 131 -23.12 -5.61 11.89
C LEU A 131 -23.60 -7.07 11.76
N ILE A 132 -22.77 -7.94 11.18
CA ILE A 132 -23.07 -9.36 10.96
C ILE A 132 -22.71 -10.19 12.19
N THR A 133 -21.59 -9.88 12.87
CA THR A 133 -21.10 -10.66 14.01
C THR A 133 -21.80 -10.32 15.33
N PHE A 134 -22.25 -9.08 15.51
CA PHE A 134 -22.89 -8.62 16.74
C PHE A 134 -24.19 -9.37 17.10
N PRO A 135 -25.17 -9.57 16.18
CA PRO A 135 -26.39 -10.30 16.51
C PRO A 135 -26.14 -11.79 16.81
N LEU A 136 -25.13 -12.42 16.19
CA LEU A 136 -24.74 -13.80 16.49
C LEU A 136 -24.20 -13.92 17.93
N ILE A 137 -23.36 -12.97 18.37
CA ILE A 137 -22.83 -12.93 19.73
C ILE A 137 -23.96 -12.70 20.75
N VAL A 138 -24.92 -11.81 20.45
CA VAL A 138 -26.08 -11.56 21.32
C VAL A 138 -26.97 -12.81 21.44
N TYR A 139 -27.22 -13.51 20.35
CA TYR A 139 -27.99 -14.77 20.36
C TYR A 139 -27.30 -15.85 21.23
N GLN A 140 -25.98 -16.00 21.08
CA GLN A 140 -25.21 -16.98 21.85
C GLN A 140 -25.16 -16.65 23.35
N LEU A 141 -25.13 -15.35 23.70
CA LEU A 141 -25.22 -14.90 25.08
C LEU A 141 -26.63 -15.14 25.65
N PHE A 142 -27.69 -14.95 24.87
CA PHE A 142 -29.06 -15.20 25.31
C PHE A 142 -29.28 -16.69 25.66
N GLU A 143 -28.77 -17.61 24.85
CA GLU A 143 -28.77 -19.07 25.12
C GLU A 143 -27.93 -19.48 26.34
N LEU A 144 -26.94 -18.67 26.74
CA LEU A 144 -26.11 -18.96 27.92
C LEU A 144 -26.73 -18.49 29.25
N PHE A 145 -27.70 -17.58 29.20
CA PHE A 145 -28.34 -16.97 30.38
C PHE A 145 -29.81 -17.40 30.58
N ASN A 146 -30.31 -18.31 29.75
CA ASN A 146 -31.64 -18.92 29.84
C ASN A 146 -31.48 -20.45 29.95
#